data_AF-A0A559M864-F1
#
_entry.id   AF-A0A559M864-F1
#
_cell.length_a   1.000
_cell.length_b   1.000
_cell.length_c   1.000
_cell.angle_alpha   90.00
_cell.angle_beta   90.00
_cell.angle_gamma   90.00
#
_symmetry.space_group_name_H-M   'P 1'
#
loop_
_entity.id
_entity.type
_entity.pdbx_description
1 polymer ?
#
loop_
_entity_poly.entity_id
_entity_poly.type
_entity_poly.pdbx_seq_one_letter_code
_entity_poly.pdbx_strand_id
1 'polypeptide(L)'
;MPSIFDTLFAFSAVLIHSSSGAAIHGRDWRRAHSTAHHHHSHDYEPTSTFNGSAVATSISYPSGTGVIGTFTENLVGGGSSTASLIPTSAGDDDDDDDTATSSSSLPAVSSSSFPSITITSSSGTSQTTPTSSNALASAVPSASSTSSSSYWKPAAGTQWQIQLTGTLTDVSYAAEVYDIDLFDNDATAIANLKSNDKKVICYFSAGSYEQWRPDVASFQASDKGLAMEGWEGEWWLNTNSANVRTIMTARIELAQTKGCDGVDPDNVDAYDNDNGAGLTQDDAVNYLTFLADAAHSRGISIGLKNAGKLVEATLPIMEWQVNEQCVENKECDDFQPFITAGKPVFHIEYPAGAPNNITADDKSKDCGVAGFSSLLKDLDLDAWVDPCE
;
A
#
# COMPACT_ATOMS: atom_id res chain seq x y z
N MET A 1 -2.42 -18.79 74.53
CA MET A 1 -1.47 -17.74 74.97
C MET A 1 -0.07 -18.22 74.57
N PRO A 2 0.80 -17.47 73.87
CA PRO A 2 0.57 -16.38 72.89
C PRO A 2 -0.26 -16.88 71.67
N SER A 3 -0.30 -16.34 70.42
CA SER A 3 -0.13 -14.97 69.85
C SER A 3 1.23 -14.44 69.25
N ILE A 4 1.29 -14.38 67.89
CA ILE A 4 2.00 -13.47 66.94
C ILE A 4 3.56 -13.46 66.83
N PHE A 5 4.12 -13.86 65.65
CA PHE A 5 4.89 -13.03 64.67
C PHE A 5 5.60 -13.88 63.58
N ASP A 6 5.97 -13.24 62.46
CA ASP A 6 6.89 -13.65 61.36
C ASP A 6 6.57 -14.91 60.51
N THR A 7 6.95 -15.04 59.22
CA THR A 7 7.37 -14.08 58.15
C THR A 7 7.19 -14.77 56.77
N LEU A 8 7.14 -14.01 55.66
CA LEU A 8 6.97 -14.47 54.27
C LEU A 8 7.99 -15.55 53.83
N PHE A 9 7.55 -16.52 53.01
CA PHE A 9 8.25 -16.97 51.79
C PHE A 9 7.25 -17.61 50.79
N ALA A 10 7.70 -17.88 49.55
CA ALA A 10 6.83 -17.98 48.37
C ALA A 10 6.72 -19.39 47.72
N PHE A 11 6.37 -19.42 46.42
CA PHE A 11 6.10 -20.54 45.51
C PHE A 11 4.69 -21.16 45.65
N SER A 12 3.75 -21.00 44.71
CA SER A 12 3.73 -21.04 43.22
C SER A 12 3.53 -22.43 42.63
N ALA A 13 2.36 -22.64 42.02
CA ALA A 13 2.02 -23.79 41.18
C ALA A 13 0.99 -23.35 40.11
N VAL A 14 1.47 -22.68 39.06
CA VAL A 14 0.64 -22.34 37.89
C VAL A 14 0.63 -23.54 36.93
N LEU A 15 -0.56 -23.95 36.47
CA LEU A 15 -0.70 -24.99 35.46
C LEU A 15 -0.28 -24.45 34.09
N ILE A 16 0.88 -24.87 33.59
CA ILE A 16 1.29 -24.60 32.22
C ILE A 16 0.51 -25.55 31.30
N HIS A 17 -0.50 -25.01 30.60
CA HIS A 17 -1.03 -25.66 29.41
C HIS A 17 -0.12 -25.34 28.23
N SER A 18 0.56 -26.36 27.69
CA SER A 18 1.38 -26.23 26.49
C SER A 18 0.49 -26.16 25.25
N SER A 19 0.03 -24.98 24.89
CA SER A 19 -0.48 -24.70 23.54
C SER A 19 0.70 -24.69 22.57
N SER A 20 0.96 -25.83 21.92
CA SER A 20 2.00 -25.94 20.89
C SER A 20 1.69 -25.00 19.73
N GLY A 21 2.44 -23.89 19.62
CA GLY A 21 2.30 -22.95 18.52
C GLY A 21 2.63 -23.62 17.19
N ALA A 22 1.65 -23.71 16.29
CA ALA A 22 1.90 -24.09 14.91
C ALA A 22 2.55 -22.88 14.21
N ALA A 23 3.84 -22.98 13.88
CA ALA A 23 4.54 -21.93 13.15
C ALA A 23 3.89 -21.77 11.76
N ILE A 24 3.26 -20.62 11.52
CA ILE A 24 2.57 -20.33 10.26
C ILE A 24 3.63 -20.21 9.15
N HIS A 25 3.74 -21.24 8.30
CA HIS A 25 4.63 -21.28 7.13
C HIS A 25 4.03 -20.41 6.00
N GLY A 26 3.79 -19.13 6.27
CA GLY A 26 2.96 -18.25 5.44
C GLY A 26 3.70 -17.17 4.65
N ARG A 27 4.78 -16.59 5.19
CA ARG A 27 5.46 -15.43 4.59
C ARG A 27 6.95 -15.73 4.36
N ASP A 28 7.34 -15.80 3.09
CA ASP A 28 8.72 -15.94 2.60
C ASP A 28 9.10 -14.69 1.81
N TRP A 29 9.15 -13.55 2.50
CA TRP A 29 9.37 -12.20 1.97
C TRP A 29 10.61 -12.08 1.06
N ARG A 30 11.61 -12.95 1.27
CA ARG A 30 12.80 -13.08 0.42
C ARG A 30 12.50 -13.45 -1.04
N ARG A 31 11.38 -14.10 -1.34
CA ARG A 31 11.07 -14.53 -2.71
C ARG A 31 10.54 -13.41 -3.59
N ALA A 32 9.77 -12.50 -3.01
CA ALA A 32 9.15 -11.37 -3.68
C ALA A 32 10.12 -10.51 -4.49
N HIS A 33 11.24 -10.16 -3.87
CA HIS A 33 12.16 -9.14 -4.39
C HIS A 33 13.00 -9.65 -5.57
N SER A 34 13.17 -10.97 -5.72
CA SER A 34 13.91 -11.55 -6.86
C SER A 34 13.24 -11.31 -8.22
N THR A 35 11.97 -10.93 -8.26
CA THR A 35 11.19 -10.66 -9.48
C THR A 35 10.89 -9.17 -9.69
N ALA A 36 10.63 -8.41 -8.61
CA ALA A 36 10.27 -6.99 -8.69
C ALA A 36 11.32 -6.12 -9.41
N HIS A 37 12.63 -6.42 -9.26
CA HIS A 37 13.73 -5.61 -9.80
C HIS A 37 13.90 -5.64 -11.34
N HIS A 38 12.89 -6.05 -12.14
CA HIS A 38 13.02 -6.23 -13.60
C HIS A 38 12.11 -5.38 -14.49
N HIS A 39 11.35 -4.41 -13.94
CA HIS A 39 10.56 -3.46 -14.74
C HIS A 39 10.96 -1.99 -14.48
N HIS A 40 12.07 -1.58 -15.09
CA HIS A 40 12.31 -0.16 -15.37
C HIS A 40 11.53 0.25 -16.62
N SER A 41 10.53 1.11 -16.47
CA SER A 41 9.84 1.76 -17.59
C SER A 41 10.75 2.82 -18.23
N HIS A 42 11.35 2.50 -19.38
CA HIS A 42 12.10 3.49 -20.17
C HIS A 42 11.14 4.44 -20.90
N ASP A 43 10.98 5.65 -20.38
CA ASP A 43 10.30 6.75 -21.09
C ASP A 43 10.98 7.08 -22.42
N TYR A 44 10.18 7.18 -23.48
CA TYR A 44 10.67 7.32 -24.85
C TYR A 44 10.25 8.66 -25.48
N GLU A 45 10.96 9.73 -25.10
CA GLU A 45 10.80 11.08 -25.64
C GLU A 45 11.06 11.15 -27.16
N PRO A 46 10.08 11.53 -28.00
CA PRO A 46 10.19 11.45 -29.45
C PRO A 46 10.81 12.72 -30.07
N THR A 47 12.13 12.75 -30.22
CA THR A 47 12.83 13.83 -30.96
C THR A 47 13.11 13.47 -32.43
N SER A 48 13.10 14.48 -33.30
CA SER A 48 12.86 14.30 -34.74
C SER A 48 14.13 14.23 -35.62
N THR A 49 14.13 13.25 -36.52
CA THR A 49 14.78 13.25 -37.85
C THR A 49 16.26 13.66 -37.97
N PHE A 50 17.10 12.74 -38.50
CA PHE A 50 17.78 13.00 -39.78
C PHE A 50 18.14 11.72 -40.54
N ASN A 51 18.69 11.89 -41.75
CA ASN A 51 18.77 10.90 -42.83
C ASN A 51 20.16 10.20 -42.93
N GLY A 52 20.22 8.90 -43.28
CA GLY A 52 21.50 8.18 -43.45
C GLY A 52 21.39 6.75 -43.99
N SER A 53 22.04 6.49 -45.13
CA SER A 53 22.02 5.24 -45.92
C SER A 53 22.29 3.93 -45.17
N ALA A 54 21.56 2.88 -45.53
CA ALA A 54 21.88 1.49 -45.14
C ALA A 54 23.07 0.93 -45.95
N VAL A 55 23.95 0.16 -45.28
CA VAL A 55 24.98 -0.68 -45.90
C VAL A 55 24.88 -2.07 -45.29
N ALA A 56 24.47 -3.06 -46.08
CA ALA A 56 24.41 -4.45 -45.64
C ALA A 56 25.79 -5.12 -45.73
N THR A 57 26.21 -5.82 -44.68
CA THR A 57 27.39 -6.71 -44.69
C THR A 57 27.01 -8.05 -44.07
N SER A 58 27.20 -9.13 -44.82
CA SER A 58 26.84 -10.50 -44.41
C SER A 58 28.04 -11.27 -43.87
N ILE A 59 27.84 -12.04 -42.79
CA ILE A 59 28.73 -13.13 -42.36
C ILE A 59 27.85 -14.33 -41.97
N SER A 60 28.27 -15.53 -42.39
CA SER A 60 27.51 -16.79 -42.30
C SER A 60 27.93 -17.66 -41.11
N TYR A 61 27.04 -18.54 -40.66
CA TYR A 61 27.36 -19.69 -39.81
C TYR A 61 27.32 -21.01 -40.60
N PRO A 62 28.24 -21.96 -40.36
CA PRO A 62 28.31 -23.23 -41.09
C PRO A 62 27.41 -24.33 -40.50
N SER A 63 27.00 -25.28 -41.34
CA SER A 63 26.25 -26.48 -40.96
C SER A 63 27.14 -27.69 -40.65
N GLY A 64 26.66 -28.59 -39.79
CA GLY A 64 27.28 -29.88 -39.45
C GLY A 64 26.32 -31.06 -39.66
N THR A 65 26.84 -32.27 -39.87
CA THR A 65 26.06 -33.41 -40.43
C THR A 65 26.36 -34.77 -39.78
N GLY A 66 25.34 -35.64 -39.77
CA GLY A 66 25.46 -37.09 -39.47
C GLY A 66 25.34 -37.48 -37.99
N VAL A 67 25.09 -38.75 -37.63
CA VAL A 67 24.89 -39.99 -38.43
C VAL A 67 23.82 -40.89 -37.77
N ILE A 68 23.22 -41.81 -38.55
CA ILE A 68 22.14 -42.73 -38.18
C ILE A 68 22.64 -43.94 -37.35
N GLY A 69 21.80 -44.47 -36.44
CA GLY A 69 21.96 -45.80 -35.83
C GLY A 69 20.60 -46.43 -35.50
N THR A 70 20.35 -47.67 -35.94
CA THR A 70 19.06 -48.39 -35.82
C THR A 70 19.18 -49.68 -35.01
N PHE A 71 18.10 -50.11 -34.33
CA PHE A 71 17.69 -51.52 -34.19
C PHE A 71 16.22 -51.62 -33.73
N THR A 72 15.67 -52.84 -33.57
CA THR A 72 14.26 -53.16 -33.89
C THR A 72 13.50 -53.98 -32.83
N GLU A 73 12.16 -53.84 -32.83
CA GLU A 73 11.14 -54.79 -32.30
C GLU A 73 11.07 -55.01 -30.76
N ASN A 74 9.96 -55.45 -30.13
CA ASN A 74 8.66 -55.90 -30.64
C ASN A 74 7.44 -55.60 -29.70
N LEU A 75 6.23 -55.88 -30.21
CA LEU A 75 4.84 -55.72 -29.70
C LEU A 75 4.51 -56.03 -28.22
N VAL A 76 3.44 -55.41 -27.67
CA VAL A 76 2.09 -56.01 -27.43
C VAL A 76 1.09 -55.06 -26.70
N GLY A 77 -0.13 -54.92 -27.26
CA GLY A 77 -1.38 -54.49 -26.57
C GLY A 77 -1.58 -52.98 -26.27
N GLY A 78 -2.79 -52.40 -26.37
CA GLY A 78 -4.05 -52.88 -26.97
C GLY A 78 -5.32 -52.20 -26.39
N GLY A 79 -6.11 -51.48 -27.20
CA GLY A 79 -7.42 -50.95 -26.77
C GLY A 79 -8.12 -49.98 -27.75
N SER A 80 -9.41 -50.25 -28.03
CA SER A 80 -10.51 -49.39 -28.57
C SER A 80 -10.16 -47.94 -29.00
N SER A 81 -10.38 -47.50 -30.26
CA SER A 81 -11.69 -47.23 -30.92
C SER A 81 -12.59 -46.28 -30.11
N THR A 82 -13.23 -45.24 -30.66
CA THR A 82 -13.46 -44.80 -32.07
C THR A 82 -12.72 -43.46 -32.36
N ALA A 83 -12.97 -42.57 -33.35
CA ALA A 83 -14.02 -42.39 -34.37
C ALA A 83 -13.48 -41.83 -35.71
N SER A 84 -14.08 -40.78 -36.29
CA SER A 84 -13.85 -40.31 -37.67
C SER A 84 -14.25 -38.84 -37.89
N LEU A 85 -13.49 -38.12 -38.73
CA LEU A 85 -13.93 -36.94 -39.50
C LEU A 85 -13.27 -36.98 -40.89
N ILE A 86 -13.99 -36.53 -41.92
CA ILE A 86 -13.53 -36.41 -43.33
C ILE A 86 -13.79 -34.96 -43.81
N PRO A 87 -12.87 -34.33 -44.56
CA PRO A 87 -12.93 -32.89 -44.89
C PRO A 87 -13.47 -32.60 -46.31
N THR A 88 -13.83 -31.34 -46.57
CA THR A 88 -13.87 -30.74 -47.93
C THR A 88 -13.74 -29.21 -47.89
N SER A 89 -12.93 -28.68 -48.82
CA SER A 89 -12.93 -27.37 -49.54
C SER A 89 -13.77 -26.19 -49.02
N ALA A 90 -13.29 -24.94 -48.92
CA ALA A 90 -12.35 -24.13 -49.75
C ALA A 90 -12.96 -23.50 -51.03
N GLY A 91 -12.61 -22.21 -51.21
CA GLY A 91 -12.84 -21.36 -52.38
C GLY A 91 -14.01 -20.36 -52.28
N ASP A 92 -13.93 -19.14 -52.82
CA ASP A 92 -12.78 -18.31 -53.25
C ASP A 92 -13.25 -16.82 -53.31
N ASP A 93 -12.27 -15.92 -53.48
CA ASP A 93 -12.24 -14.47 -53.76
C ASP A 93 -13.49 -13.75 -54.36
N ASP A 94 -13.69 -12.48 -53.97
CA ASP A 94 -13.41 -11.31 -54.84
C ASP A 94 -13.58 -9.95 -54.09
N ASP A 95 -12.86 -8.91 -54.54
CA ASP A 95 -12.85 -7.54 -54.00
C ASP A 95 -14.00 -6.66 -54.57
N ASP A 96 -14.32 -5.55 -53.89
CA ASP A 96 -14.26 -4.21 -54.53
C ASP A 96 -14.30 -3.05 -53.50
N ASP A 97 -13.74 -1.90 -53.89
CA ASP A 97 -13.60 -0.66 -53.08
C ASP A 97 -14.62 0.42 -53.51
N ASP A 98 -15.05 1.28 -52.58
CA ASP A 98 -15.28 2.70 -52.92
C ASP A 98 -15.38 3.60 -51.67
N THR A 99 -14.61 4.69 -51.63
CA THR A 99 -14.66 5.70 -50.56
C THR A 99 -15.30 7.00 -51.03
N ALA A 100 -16.36 7.46 -50.36
CA ALA A 100 -16.91 8.80 -50.59
C ALA A 100 -17.47 9.44 -49.31
N THR A 101 -16.98 10.65 -49.01
CA THR A 101 -17.42 11.45 -47.85
C THR A 101 -18.71 12.22 -48.13
N SER A 102 -19.57 12.34 -47.11
CA SER A 102 -20.59 13.40 -47.09
C SER A 102 -20.93 13.81 -45.66
N SER A 103 -21.01 15.12 -45.42
CA SER A 103 -21.27 15.71 -44.12
C SER A 103 -22.76 16.02 -43.92
N SER A 104 -23.26 15.81 -42.70
CA SER A 104 -24.45 16.52 -42.22
C SER A 104 -24.40 16.72 -40.70
N SER A 105 -24.97 17.84 -40.25
CA SER A 105 -24.77 18.42 -38.92
C SER A 105 -25.79 17.98 -37.88
N LEU A 106 -25.36 17.85 -36.63
CA LEU A 106 -26.23 17.68 -35.46
C LEU A 106 -27.21 18.86 -35.28
N PRO A 107 -28.46 18.63 -34.87
CA PRO A 107 -29.39 19.70 -34.49
C PRO A 107 -29.11 20.18 -33.06
N ALA A 108 -28.92 21.49 -32.87
CA ALA A 108 -28.80 22.10 -31.54
C ALA A 108 -30.18 22.27 -30.87
N VAL A 109 -30.28 21.98 -29.57
CA VAL A 109 -31.54 22.06 -28.81
C VAL A 109 -31.48 23.15 -27.73
N SER A 110 -32.20 24.24 -27.99
CA SER A 110 -32.86 25.16 -27.03
C SER A 110 -32.26 25.28 -25.62
N SER A 111 -31.46 26.33 -25.38
CA SER A 111 -31.14 26.80 -24.03
C SER A 111 -32.36 27.38 -23.31
N SER A 112 -32.61 26.95 -22.07
CA SER A 112 -33.69 27.46 -21.22
C SER A 112 -33.25 28.65 -20.38
N SER A 113 -33.99 29.76 -20.46
CA SER A 113 -33.66 31.01 -19.76
C SER A 113 -34.09 30.97 -18.28
N PHE A 114 -33.15 31.23 -17.37
CA PHE A 114 -33.46 31.50 -15.96
C PHE A 114 -33.93 32.95 -15.76
N PRO A 115 -34.91 33.21 -14.87
CA PRO A 115 -35.32 34.58 -14.52
C PRO A 115 -34.35 35.22 -13.50
N SER A 116 -33.79 36.38 -13.83
CA SER A 116 -32.93 37.15 -12.93
C SER A 116 -33.68 37.71 -11.72
N ILE A 117 -33.10 37.57 -10.52
CA ILE A 117 -33.61 38.20 -9.30
C ILE A 117 -33.07 39.64 -9.21
N THR A 118 -33.95 40.63 -9.26
CA THR A 118 -33.60 42.04 -9.08
C THR A 118 -33.40 42.39 -7.60
N ILE A 119 -32.18 42.76 -7.22
CA ILE A 119 -31.91 43.36 -5.90
C ILE A 119 -32.30 44.84 -5.94
N THR A 120 -33.25 45.23 -5.08
CA THR A 120 -33.71 46.62 -4.97
C THR A 120 -32.99 47.35 -3.84
N SER A 121 -32.01 48.20 -4.20
CA SER A 121 -31.35 49.09 -3.24
C SER A 121 -32.24 50.30 -2.90
N SER A 122 -32.40 50.60 -1.62
CA SER A 122 -33.04 51.84 -1.13
C SER A 122 -32.12 52.58 -0.18
N SER A 123 -31.88 53.86 -0.46
CA SER A 123 -31.06 54.77 0.35
C SER A 123 -31.94 55.82 1.02
N GLY A 124 -31.60 56.20 2.25
CA GLY A 124 -32.30 57.23 3.03
C GLY A 124 -31.41 57.76 4.16
N THR A 125 -31.42 59.07 4.39
CA THR A 125 -30.29 59.76 5.03
C THR A 125 -30.71 60.64 6.22
N SER A 126 -30.08 60.39 7.38
CA SER A 126 -29.72 61.29 8.50
C SER A 126 -30.65 62.40 9.01
N GLN A 127 -30.88 62.36 10.34
CA GLN A 127 -30.88 63.50 11.29
C GLN A 127 -30.60 62.92 12.71
N THR A 128 -29.48 63.26 13.38
CA THR A 128 -29.33 64.27 14.47
C THR A 128 -30.35 64.13 15.62
N THR A 129 -30.00 64.12 16.92
CA THR A 129 -28.82 64.66 17.66
C THR A 129 -28.66 63.89 19.03
N PRO A 130 -27.67 64.17 19.92
CA PRO A 130 -27.15 63.17 20.87
C PRO A 130 -27.71 63.19 22.31
N THR A 131 -27.42 62.12 23.07
CA THR A 131 -27.29 62.10 24.55
C THR A 131 -26.25 61.04 24.95
N SER A 132 -25.43 61.31 25.96
CA SER A 132 -24.31 60.44 26.38
C SER A 132 -24.66 59.59 27.62
N SER A 133 -24.29 58.30 27.64
CA SER A 133 -23.62 57.65 28.80
C SER A 133 -23.37 56.14 28.58
N ASN A 134 -22.39 55.61 29.32
CA ASN A 134 -22.10 54.20 29.60
C ASN A 134 -21.97 53.22 28.41
N ALA A 135 -20.73 53.04 27.96
CA ALA A 135 -20.33 51.82 27.25
C ALA A 135 -20.18 50.65 28.25
N LEU A 136 -20.95 49.58 28.04
CA LEU A 136 -20.63 48.23 28.50
C LEU A 136 -20.55 47.37 27.25
N ALA A 137 -19.34 46.90 26.92
CA ALA A 137 -19.11 46.13 25.70
C ALA A 137 -19.63 44.71 25.87
N SER A 138 -20.72 44.37 25.17
CA SER A 138 -21.13 42.98 24.98
C SER A 138 -20.01 42.23 24.25
N ALA A 139 -19.43 41.23 24.90
CA ALA A 139 -18.45 40.36 24.28
C ALA A 139 -19.09 39.63 23.09
N VAL A 140 -18.51 39.78 21.91
CA VAL A 140 -18.82 38.93 20.76
C VAL A 140 -18.33 37.51 21.10
N PRO A 141 -19.17 36.46 20.98
CA PRO A 141 -18.68 35.10 21.14
C PRO A 141 -17.64 34.84 20.04
N SER A 142 -16.41 34.51 20.44
CA SER A 142 -15.33 34.21 19.50
C SER A 142 -15.72 33.05 18.59
N ALA A 143 -15.18 33.04 17.37
CA ALA A 143 -15.44 32.01 16.37
C ALA A 143 -15.13 30.60 16.92
N SER A 144 -15.82 29.61 16.35
CA SER A 144 -15.83 28.20 16.75
C SER A 144 -14.46 27.67 17.14
N SER A 145 -14.40 26.93 18.24
CA SER A 145 -13.29 26.01 18.50
C SER A 145 -13.12 25.08 17.30
N THR A 146 -11.97 25.17 16.63
CA THR A 146 -11.54 24.12 15.70
C THR A 146 -11.52 22.80 16.46
N SER A 147 -12.19 21.79 15.91
CA SER A 147 -12.07 20.42 16.41
C SER A 147 -10.62 19.98 16.23
N SER A 148 -9.86 19.88 17.32
CA SER A 148 -8.59 19.16 17.34
C SER A 148 -8.84 17.77 16.76
N SER A 149 -8.07 17.38 15.74
CA SER A 149 -8.23 16.08 15.09
C SER A 149 -8.23 14.96 16.13
N SER A 150 -9.28 14.13 16.11
CA SER A 150 -9.56 13.11 17.13
C SER A 150 -8.66 11.87 17.05
N TYR A 151 -7.55 11.98 16.33
CA TYR A 151 -6.61 10.92 15.97
C TYR A 151 -5.18 11.47 16.02
N TRP A 152 -4.23 10.58 16.27
CA TRP A 152 -2.84 10.90 16.58
C TRP A 152 -2.07 11.41 15.35
N LYS A 153 -1.14 12.37 15.53
CA LYS A 153 -0.27 12.83 14.44
C LYS A 153 1.19 12.81 14.94
N PRO A 154 2.05 11.89 14.47
CA PRO A 154 3.47 11.92 14.79
C PRO A 154 4.17 13.10 14.10
N ALA A 155 5.39 13.39 14.52
CA ALA A 155 6.21 14.45 13.94
C ALA A 155 7.33 13.84 13.09
N ALA A 156 7.89 14.63 12.16
CA ALA A 156 9.13 14.26 11.47
C ALA A 156 10.24 13.92 12.48
N GLY A 157 10.92 12.78 12.28
CA GLY A 157 11.97 12.27 13.16
C GLY A 157 11.50 11.40 14.34
N THR A 158 10.19 11.14 14.49
CA THR A 158 9.67 10.19 15.49
C THR A 158 10.29 8.79 15.30
N GLN A 159 10.88 8.24 16.36
CA GLN A 159 11.58 6.95 16.28
C GLN A 159 10.62 5.77 16.28
N TRP A 160 10.91 4.76 15.45
CA TRP A 160 9.99 3.65 15.18
C TRP A 160 10.69 2.30 15.07
N GLN A 161 9.91 1.22 15.12
CA GLN A 161 10.29 -0.15 14.77
C GLN A 161 9.14 -0.77 13.99
N ILE A 162 9.45 -1.67 13.06
CA ILE A 162 8.48 -2.51 12.36
C ILE A 162 8.78 -3.98 12.64
N GLN A 163 7.76 -4.77 12.97
CA GLN A 163 7.83 -6.23 13.00
C GLN A 163 6.52 -6.83 12.44
N LEU A 164 6.58 -7.27 11.18
CA LEU A 164 5.45 -7.93 10.52
C LEU A 164 5.47 -9.45 10.69
N THR A 165 6.60 -10.06 11.07
CA THR A 165 6.69 -11.52 11.26
C THR A 165 6.53 -11.93 12.73
N GLY A 166 5.45 -12.67 12.99
CA GLY A 166 5.09 -13.20 14.31
C GLY A 166 4.48 -12.17 15.26
N THR A 167 4.08 -12.64 16.45
CA THR A 167 3.62 -11.78 17.55
C THR A 167 4.81 -11.05 18.18
N LEU A 168 4.71 -9.73 18.35
CA LEU A 168 5.70 -8.94 19.05
C LEU A 168 5.78 -9.36 20.52
N THR A 169 6.97 -9.79 20.95
CA THR A 169 7.25 -10.20 22.35
C THR A 169 8.38 -9.42 23.00
N ASP A 170 9.21 -8.73 22.23
CA ASP A 170 10.24 -7.81 22.72
C ASP A 170 9.82 -6.35 22.47
N VAL A 171 9.99 -5.50 23.48
CA VAL A 171 9.71 -4.05 23.45
C VAL A 171 10.92 -3.23 23.93
N SER A 172 12.10 -3.87 24.01
CA SER A 172 13.34 -3.27 24.51
C SER A 172 13.99 -2.28 23.54
N TYR A 173 13.68 -2.36 22.25
CA TYR A 173 14.15 -1.39 21.26
C TYR A 173 13.55 0.01 21.52
N ALA A 174 14.37 1.04 21.35
CA ALA A 174 14.15 2.40 21.86
C ALA A 174 13.17 3.26 21.01
N ALA A 175 12.28 2.63 20.24
CA ALA A 175 11.27 3.32 19.44
C ALA A 175 10.16 3.98 20.28
N GLU A 176 9.56 5.05 19.75
CA GLU A 176 8.30 5.64 20.21
C GLU A 176 7.08 4.93 19.60
N VAL A 177 7.22 4.48 18.35
CA VAL A 177 6.19 3.81 17.54
C VAL A 177 6.59 2.36 17.25
N TYR A 178 5.64 1.44 17.35
CA TYR A 178 5.79 0.08 16.82
C TYR A 178 4.73 -0.14 15.74
N ASP A 179 5.16 -0.54 14.55
CA ASP A 179 4.28 -1.06 13.50
C ASP A 179 4.33 -2.58 13.49
N ILE A 180 3.15 -3.22 13.55
CA ILE A 180 3.01 -4.66 13.76
C ILE A 180 1.83 -5.23 12.97
N ASP A 181 1.95 -6.51 12.57
CA ASP A 181 0.88 -7.20 11.85
C ASP A 181 -0.44 -7.21 12.64
N LEU A 182 -1.50 -6.67 12.03
CA LEU A 182 -2.84 -6.53 12.62
C LEU A 182 -3.47 -7.86 13.06
N PHE A 183 -3.12 -8.98 12.45
CA PHE A 183 -3.75 -10.28 12.74
C PHE A 183 -2.94 -11.11 13.73
N ASP A 184 -1.63 -11.17 13.57
CA ASP A 184 -0.72 -11.98 14.40
C ASP A 184 -0.48 -11.39 15.80
N ASN A 185 -0.90 -10.14 16.03
CA ASN A 185 -0.84 -9.46 17.33
C ASN A 185 -2.24 -9.27 17.91
N ASP A 186 -2.47 -9.69 19.15
CA ASP A 186 -3.77 -9.54 19.81
C ASP A 186 -3.89 -8.21 20.58
N ALA A 187 -5.08 -7.94 21.14
CA ALA A 187 -5.29 -6.75 21.96
C ALA A 187 -4.42 -6.74 23.23
N THR A 188 -3.95 -7.90 23.72
CA THR A 188 -3.02 -7.99 24.86
C THR A 188 -1.62 -7.52 24.50
N ALA A 189 -1.09 -7.92 23.34
CA ALA A 189 0.19 -7.44 22.82
C ALA A 189 0.17 -5.91 22.59
N ILE A 190 -0.90 -5.40 21.99
CA ILE A 190 -1.11 -3.96 21.74
C ILE A 190 -1.26 -3.19 23.08
N ALA A 191 -1.99 -3.73 24.05
CA ALA A 191 -2.07 -3.14 25.39
C ALA A 191 -0.73 -3.14 26.13
N ASN A 192 0.12 -4.17 25.93
CA ASN A 192 1.47 -4.21 26.49
C ASN A 192 2.39 -3.15 25.87
N LEU A 193 2.33 -2.93 24.56
CA LEU A 193 3.02 -1.80 23.91
C LEU A 193 2.60 -0.46 24.52
N LYS A 194 1.29 -0.21 24.60
CA LYS A 194 0.74 1.07 25.10
C LYS A 194 1.01 1.27 26.60
N SER A 195 1.20 0.21 27.39
CA SER A 195 1.60 0.32 28.80
C SER A 195 3.10 0.61 29.00
N ASN A 196 3.90 0.50 27.93
CA ASN A 196 5.29 0.97 27.84
C ASN A 196 5.38 2.29 27.05
N ASP A 197 4.33 3.11 27.14
CA ASP A 197 4.13 4.44 26.50
C ASP A 197 4.20 4.49 24.96
N LYS A 198 4.31 3.34 24.28
CA LYS A 198 4.43 3.27 22.82
C LYS A 198 3.15 3.73 22.09
N LYS A 199 3.31 4.18 20.86
CA LYS A 199 2.23 4.24 19.86
C LYS A 199 2.26 2.96 19.02
N VAL A 200 1.09 2.52 18.56
CA VAL A 200 0.98 1.27 17.77
C VAL A 200 0.31 1.53 16.43
N ILE A 201 1.05 1.31 15.35
CA ILE A 201 0.50 1.19 14.00
C ILE A 201 0.21 -0.30 13.77
N CYS A 202 -0.86 -0.59 13.05
CA CYS A 202 -1.29 -1.95 12.75
C CYS A 202 -1.36 -2.18 11.24
N TYR A 203 -0.33 -2.84 10.72
CA TYR A 203 -0.18 -3.25 9.33
C TYR A 203 -1.26 -4.23 8.87
N PHE A 204 -1.80 -4.01 7.66
CA PHE A 204 -2.49 -5.04 6.89
C PHE A 204 -2.41 -4.70 5.39
N SER A 205 -2.38 -5.70 4.50
CA SER A 205 -2.50 -5.36 3.08
C SER A 205 -3.92 -4.89 2.76
N ALA A 206 -4.02 -3.72 2.12
CA ALA A 206 -5.26 -3.17 1.60
C ALA A 206 -5.40 -3.37 0.09
N GLY A 207 -4.29 -3.57 -0.63
CA GLY A 207 -4.25 -3.81 -2.07
C GLY A 207 -4.08 -5.27 -2.49
N SER A 208 -3.76 -6.20 -1.58
CA SER A 208 -3.71 -7.64 -1.89
C SER A 208 -4.65 -8.51 -1.05
N TYR A 209 -5.09 -9.61 -1.65
CA TYR A 209 -5.63 -10.77 -0.97
C TYR A 209 -4.46 -11.65 -0.57
N GLU A 210 -4.42 -12.03 0.70
CA GLU A 210 -3.39 -12.86 1.31
C GLU A 210 -3.99 -14.19 1.76
N GLN A 211 -3.63 -15.33 1.14
CA GLN A 211 -4.36 -16.60 1.34
C GLN A 211 -4.34 -17.17 2.78
N TRP A 212 -3.48 -16.66 3.66
CA TRP A 212 -3.34 -17.07 5.07
C TRP A 212 -4.24 -16.30 6.04
N ARG A 213 -4.86 -15.17 5.63
CA ARG A 213 -5.62 -14.32 6.56
C ARG A 213 -6.93 -14.98 7.02
N PRO A 214 -7.38 -14.76 8.26
CA PRO A 214 -8.58 -15.42 8.78
C PRO A 214 -9.88 -14.94 8.13
N ASP A 215 -9.86 -13.83 7.38
CA ASP A 215 -10.99 -13.23 6.67
C ASP A 215 -11.05 -13.58 5.17
N VAL A 216 -10.16 -14.44 4.65
CA VAL A 216 -10.11 -14.79 3.20
C VAL A 216 -11.43 -15.28 2.62
N ALA A 217 -12.27 -15.93 3.44
CA ALA A 217 -13.59 -16.43 3.03
C ALA A 217 -14.63 -15.30 2.77
N SER A 218 -14.33 -14.06 3.12
CA SER A 218 -15.15 -12.89 2.81
C SER A 218 -14.93 -12.36 1.39
N PHE A 219 -13.79 -12.66 0.76
CA PHE A 219 -13.47 -12.20 -0.59
C PHE A 219 -14.14 -13.07 -1.65
N GLN A 220 -14.65 -12.42 -2.70
CA GLN A 220 -15.25 -13.05 -3.87
C GLN A 220 -14.20 -13.31 -4.94
N ALA A 221 -14.48 -14.20 -5.90
CA ALA A 221 -13.57 -14.43 -7.03
C ALA A 221 -13.36 -13.16 -7.89
N SER A 222 -14.39 -12.30 -7.98
CA SER A 222 -14.38 -11.02 -8.69
C SER A 222 -13.68 -9.88 -7.94
N ASP A 223 -13.28 -10.09 -6.68
CA ASP A 223 -12.51 -9.10 -5.92
C ASP A 223 -11.01 -9.15 -6.25
N LYS A 224 -10.56 -10.19 -6.96
CA LYS A 224 -9.14 -10.46 -7.24
C LYS A 224 -8.82 -10.27 -8.72
N GLY A 225 -7.70 -9.60 -8.97
CA GLY A 225 -7.03 -9.56 -10.27
C GLY A 225 -6.00 -10.67 -10.40
N LEU A 226 -4.81 -10.33 -10.91
CA LEU A 226 -3.71 -11.26 -11.10
C LEU A 226 -3.02 -11.66 -9.79
N ALA A 227 -2.33 -12.81 -9.81
CA ALA A 227 -1.43 -13.21 -8.74
C ALA A 227 -0.22 -12.28 -8.72
N MET A 228 0.27 -11.93 -7.54
CA MET A 228 1.41 -11.01 -7.39
C MET A 228 2.72 -11.72 -7.70
N GLU A 229 3.60 -11.10 -8.50
CA GLU A 229 4.85 -11.73 -8.91
C GLU A 229 5.83 -11.85 -7.72
N GLY A 230 6.34 -13.06 -7.48
CA GLY A 230 7.21 -13.38 -6.35
C GLY A 230 6.49 -13.67 -5.02
N TRP A 231 5.27 -13.19 -4.84
CA TRP A 231 4.46 -13.36 -3.62
C TRP A 231 3.53 -14.58 -3.71
N GLU A 232 4.06 -15.77 -3.41
CA GLU A 232 3.29 -17.02 -3.52
C GLU A 232 2.10 -17.07 -2.54
N GLY A 233 0.88 -16.95 -3.07
CA GLY A 233 -0.35 -16.93 -2.29
C GLY A 233 -0.99 -15.55 -2.17
N GLU A 234 -0.46 -14.54 -2.86
CA GLU A 234 -1.07 -13.22 -2.96
C GLU A 234 -1.62 -12.91 -4.35
N TRP A 235 -2.68 -12.10 -4.36
CA TRP A 235 -3.35 -11.60 -5.56
C TRP A 235 -3.70 -10.13 -5.37
N TRP A 236 -3.50 -9.31 -6.40
CA TRP A 236 -3.98 -7.94 -6.40
C TRP A 236 -5.49 -7.87 -6.22
N LEU A 237 -5.97 -6.89 -5.47
CA LEU A 237 -7.39 -6.64 -5.25
C LEU A 237 -7.93 -5.59 -6.21
N ASN A 238 -9.14 -5.80 -6.70
CA ASN A 238 -9.95 -4.76 -7.30
C ASN A 238 -10.42 -3.80 -6.20
N THR A 239 -9.65 -2.74 -5.95
CA THR A 239 -9.91 -1.73 -4.92
C THR A 239 -11.22 -0.95 -5.14
N ASN A 240 -11.79 -0.99 -6.34
CA ASN A 240 -13.13 -0.45 -6.65
C ASN A 240 -14.28 -1.40 -6.28
N SER A 241 -14.01 -2.64 -5.85
CA SER A 241 -15.04 -3.52 -5.32
C SER A 241 -15.60 -3.00 -3.99
N ALA A 242 -16.93 -2.87 -3.93
CA ALA A 242 -17.64 -2.59 -2.68
C ALA A 242 -17.44 -3.68 -1.62
N ASN A 243 -17.15 -4.93 -2.02
CA ASN A 243 -16.86 -6.02 -1.10
C ASN A 243 -15.47 -5.87 -0.47
N VAL A 244 -14.44 -5.56 -1.28
CA VAL A 244 -13.09 -5.21 -0.80
C VAL A 244 -13.14 -4.03 0.17
N ARG A 245 -13.83 -2.95 -0.20
CA ARG A 245 -14.01 -1.77 0.67
C ARG A 245 -14.73 -2.12 1.98
N THR A 246 -15.72 -3.03 1.95
CA THR A 246 -16.37 -3.53 3.17
C THR A 246 -15.39 -4.32 4.05
N ILE A 247 -14.54 -5.17 3.47
CA ILE A 247 -13.54 -5.95 4.22
C ILE A 247 -12.48 -5.04 4.85
N MET A 248 -11.94 -4.06 4.11
CA MET A 248 -10.95 -3.13 4.69
C MET A 248 -11.56 -2.21 5.76
N THR A 249 -12.85 -1.86 5.65
CA THR A 249 -13.57 -1.22 6.76
C THR A 249 -13.56 -2.09 8.01
N ALA A 250 -13.82 -3.40 7.88
CA ALA A 250 -13.77 -4.35 8.99
C ALA A 250 -12.36 -4.57 9.55
N ARG A 251 -11.30 -4.51 8.72
CA ARG A 251 -9.90 -4.52 9.18
C ARG A 251 -9.56 -3.26 10.00
N ILE A 252 -9.99 -2.08 9.57
CA ILE A 252 -9.84 -0.83 10.34
C ILE A 252 -10.66 -0.86 11.65
N GLU A 253 -11.86 -1.46 11.65
CA GLU A 253 -12.64 -1.69 12.89
C GLU A 253 -11.96 -2.69 13.84
N LEU A 254 -11.30 -3.72 13.31
CA LEU A 254 -10.48 -4.63 14.11
C LEU A 254 -9.28 -3.91 14.73
N ALA A 255 -8.62 -3.03 13.99
CA ALA A 255 -7.54 -2.18 14.51
C ALA A 255 -8.04 -1.27 15.64
N GLN A 256 -9.21 -0.63 15.46
CA GLN A 256 -9.88 0.16 16.52
C GLN A 256 -10.13 -0.67 17.78
N THR A 257 -10.69 -1.87 17.58
CA THR A 257 -11.12 -2.77 18.66
C THR A 257 -9.94 -3.36 19.43
N LYS A 258 -8.81 -3.61 18.75
CA LYS A 258 -7.54 -4.01 19.38
C LYS A 258 -6.80 -2.85 20.04
N GLY A 259 -7.14 -1.60 19.71
CA GLY A 259 -6.59 -0.40 20.33
C GLY A 259 -5.37 0.20 19.61
N CYS A 260 -5.20 -0.07 18.31
CA CYS A 260 -4.17 0.58 17.49
C CYS A 260 -4.36 2.10 17.47
N ASP A 261 -3.26 2.87 17.47
CA ASP A 261 -3.27 4.32 17.26
C ASP A 261 -3.29 4.69 15.76
N GLY A 262 -2.78 3.79 14.92
CA GLY A 262 -2.67 3.96 13.48
C GLY A 262 -2.84 2.66 12.68
N VAL A 263 -2.92 2.78 11.36
CA VAL A 263 -2.89 1.66 10.40
C VAL A 263 -1.93 1.93 9.24
N ASP A 264 -1.21 0.90 8.81
CA ASP A 264 -0.40 0.89 7.60
C ASP A 264 -1.08 -0.02 6.55
N PRO A 265 -1.71 0.54 5.48
CA PRO A 265 -2.42 -0.24 4.48
C PRO A 265 -1.54 -0.49 3.25
N ASP A 266 -1.07 -1.73 3.09
CA ASP A 266 -0.08 -2.09 2.04
C ASP A 266 -0.69 -2.35 0.65
N ASN A 267 0.17 -2.44 -0.38
CA ASN A 267 -0.12 -2.76 -1.78
C ASN A 267 -1.05 -1.75 -2.49
N VAL A 268 -1.12 -0.52 -1.97
CA VAL A 268 -1.96 0.58 -2.50
C VAL A 268 -1.47 1.17 -3.83
N ASP A 269 -0.28 0.76 -4.27
CA ASP A 269 0.38 1.03 -5.55
C ASP A 269 0.06 0.01 -6.66
N ALA A 270 -1.00 -0.80 -6.49
CA ALA A 270 -1.49 -1.74 -7.49
C ALA A 270 -1.66 -1.15 -8.91
N TYR A 271 -1.90 0.16 -9.04
CA TYR A 271 -2.01 0.86 -10.33
C TYR A 271 -0.71 0.86 -11.16
N ASP A 272 0.45 0.74 -10.50
CA ASP A 272 1.79 0.79 -11.12
C ASP A 272 2.31 -0.61 -11.48
N ASN A 273 1.48 -1.63 -11.24
CA ASN A 273 1.78 -3.06 -11.36
C ASN A 273 0.81 -3.74 -12.35
N ASP A 274 1.14 -4.94 -12.85
CA ASP A 274 0.20 -5.76 -13.63
C ASP A 274 -0.88 -6.38 -12.71
N ASN A 275 -1.82 -5.53 -12.30
CA ASN A 275 -2.86 -5.89 -11.35
C ASN A 275 -3.97 -6.77 -11.96
N GLY A 276 -4.14 -6.78 -13.28
CA GLY A 276 -5.23 -7.49 -13.96
C GLY A 276 -6.65 -7.05 -13.62
N ALA A 277 -6.83 -6.02 -12.78
CA ALA A 277 -8.12 -5.43 -12.42
C ALA A 277 -8.39 -4.12 -13.18
N GLY A 278 -7.39 -3.56 -13.87
CA GLY A 278 -7.49 -2.33 -14.66
C GLY A 278 -7.40 -1.05 -13.82
N LEU A 279 -6.77 -1.11 -12.64
CA LEU A 279 -6.68 0.02 -11.71
C LEU A 279 -5.78 1.14 -12.22
N THR A 280 -6.17 2.38 -11.94
CA THR A 280 -5.46 3.62 -12.29
C THR A 280 -5.03 4.40 -11.04
N GLN A 281 -4.21 5.45 -11.24
CA GLN A 281 -3.84 6.38 -10.17
C GLN A 281 -5.07 7.06 -9.54
N ASP A 282 -6.07 7.44 -10.33
CA ASP A 282 -7.32 8.02 -9.84
C ASP A 282 -8.10 7.04 -8.93
N ASP A 283 -8.10 5.75 -9.26
CA ASP A 283 -8.71 4.70 -8.44
C ASP A 283 -7.97 4.53 -7.10
N ALA A 284 -6.64 4.60 -7.13
CA ALA A 284 -5.80 4.50 -5.94
C ALA A 284 -5.96 5.72 -5.02
N VAL A 285 -5.99 6.94 -5.54
CA VAL A 285 -6.31 8.16 -4.76
C VAL A 285 -7.73 8.08 -4.19
N ASN A 286 -8.71 7.60 -4.96
CA ASN A 286 -10.07 7.38 -4.47
C ASN A 286 -10.14 6.34 -3.35
N TYR A 287 -9.38 5.25 -3.46
CA TYR A 287 -9.31 4.19 -2.46
C TYR A 287 -8.62 4.65 -1.18
N LEU A 288 -7.49 5.35 -1.29
CA LEU A 288 -6.76 5.94 -0.17
C LEU A 288 -7.59 7.01 0.56
N THR A 289 -8.35 7.82 -0.17
CA THR A 289 -9.33 8.75 0.43
C THR A 289 -10.38 7.99 1.24
N PHE A 290 -10.93 6.91 0.69
CA PHE A 290 -11.90 6.05 1.38
C PHE A 290 -11.31 5.36 2.64
N LEU A 291 -10.06 4.88 2.59
CA LEU A 291 -9.38 4.28 3.74
C LEU A 291 -9.10 5.34 4.83
N ALA A 292 -8.69 6.55 4.44
CA ALA A 292 -8.48 7.66 5.37
C ALA A 292 -9.78 8.10 6.05
N ASP A 293 -10.87 8.30 5.29
CA ASP A 293 -12.20 8.57 5.87
C ASP A 293 -12.63 7.47 6.85
N ALA A 294 -12.37 6.20 6.53
CA ALA A 294 -12.67 5.06 7.40
C ALA A 294 -11.83 5.04 8.70
N ALA A 295 -10.54 5.41 8.63
CA ALA A 295 -9.67 5.50 9.80
C ALA A 295 -9.99 6.74 10.67
N HIS A 296 -10.03 7.93 10.06
CA HIS A 296 -10.24 9.21 10.75
C HIS A 296 -11.60 9.26 11.46
N SER A 297 -12.67 8.74 10.84
CA SER A 297 -14.00 8.62 11.45
C SER A 297 -14.04 7.69 12.67
N ARG A 298 -13.02 6.83 12.84
CA ARG A 298 -12.83 5.93 13.99
C ARG A 298 -11.80 6.44 14.99
N GLY A 299 -11.20 7.60 14.76
CA GLY A 299 -10.14 8.15 15.62
C GLY A 299 -8.77 7.48 15.42
N ILE A 300 -8.58 6.78 14.30
CA ILE A 300 -7.33 6.13 13.90
C ILE A 300 -6.64 6.98 12.83
N SER A 301 -5.32 6.97 12.84
CA SER A 301 -4.46 7.65 11.86
C SER A 301 -4.00 6.70 10.75
N ILE A 302 -3.63 7.22 9.58
CA ILE A 302 -3.30 6.39 8.41
C ILE A 302 -1.99 6.83 7.73
N GLY A 303 -1.20 5.87 7.27
CA GLY A 303 -0.02 6.10 6.44
C GLY A 303 -0.29 5.97 4.94
N LEU A 304 0.55 6.60 4.13
CA LEU A 304 0.80 6.15 2.75
C LEU A 304 1.93 5.13 2.77
N LYS A 305 1.73 3.94 2.19
CA LYS A 305 2.77 2.93 1.98
C LYS A 305 3.27 3.00 0.54
N ASN A 306 4.58 3.16 0.36
CA ASN A 306 5.26 3.35 -0.93
C ASN A 306 4.51 4.38 -1.83
N ALA A 307 4.15 4.04 -3.07
CA ALA A 307 3.24 4.86 -3.91
C ALA A 307 3.66 6.35 -4.12
N GLY A 308 4.94 6.65 -4.34
CA GLY A 308 5.49 8.02 -4.44
C GLY A 308 4.74 8.96 -5.40
N LYS A 309 4.28 8.44 -6.54
CA LYS A 309 3.47 9.18 -7.53
C LYS A 309 2.13 9.72 -6.98
N LEU A 310 1.64 9.23 -5.83
CA LEU A 310 0.40 9.67 -5.20
C LEU A 310 0.61 10.71 -4.08
N VAL A 311 1.86 11.03 -3.71
CA VAL A 311 2.19 11.85 -2.53
C VAL A 311 1.51 13.22 -2.58
N GLU A 312 1.56 13.97 -3.69
CA GLU A 312 0.91 15.29 -3.76
C GLU A 312 -0.60 15.23 -3.51
N ALA A 313 -1.27 14.19 -4.05
CA ALA A 313 -2.71 14.02 -3.93
C ALA A 313 -3.16 13.56 -2.53
N THR A 314 -2.36 12.77 -1.82
CA THR A 314 -2.74 12.13 -0.54
C THR A 314 -2.06 12.73 0.69
N LEU A 315 -0.98 13.50 0.55
CA LEU A 315 -0.33 14.23 1.64
C LEU A 315 -1.29 15.05 2.54
N PRO A 316 -2.41 15.64 2.06
CA PRO A 316 -3.38 16.29 2.95
C PRO A 316 -4.11 15.36 3.93
N ILE A 317 -4.29 14.08 3.58
CA ILE A 317 -5.11 13.09 4.30
C ILE A 317 -4.31 12.00 5.03
N MET A 318 -3.00 11.88 4.77
CA MET A 318 -2.13 10.89 5.42
C MET A 318 -1.34 11.50 6.58
N GLU A 319 -1.11 10.76 7.66
CA GLU A 319 -0.36 11.23 8.84
C GLU A 319 1.16 10.98 8.75
N TRP A 320 1.59 9.99 7.99
CA TRP A 320 2.99 9.66 7.71
C TRP A 320 3.13 8.96 6.35
N GLN A 321 4.37 8.78 5.92
CA GLN A 321 4.76 7.84 4.88
C GLN A 321 5.42 6.63 5.55
N VAL A 322 5.13 5.41 5.09
CA VAL A 322 6.01 4.24 5.21
C VAL A 322 6.63 4.02 3.83
N ASN A 323 7.95 3.92 3.75
CA ASN A 323 8.65 3.65 2.50
C ASN A 323 9.74 2.58 2.67
N GLU A 324 9.82 1.72 1.67
CA GLU A 324 10.88 0.74 1.48
C GLU A 324 11.79 1.15 0.31
N GLN A 325 13.09 0.93 0.47
CA GLN A 325 14.09 0.90 -0.62
C GLN A 325 14.30 2.18 -1.44
N CYS A 326 13.96 3.38 -0.94
CA CYS A 326 14.09 4.58 -1.77
C CYS A 326 15.53 4.96 -2.12
N VAL A 327 16.55 4.50 -1.36
CA VAL A 327 17.97 4.77 -1.65
C VAL A 327 18.47 3.85 -2.75
N GLU A 328 18.03 2.59 -2.75
CA GLU A 328 18.31 1.63 -3.82
C GLU A 328 17.63 2.05 -5.15
N ASN A 329 16.33 2.37 -5.08
CA ASN A 329 15.51 2.78 -6.22
C ASN A 329 15.79 4.22 -6.69
N LYS A 330 16.37 5.07 -5.82
CA LYS A 330 16.69 6.50 -6.03
C LYS A 330 15.48 7.43 -6.13
N GLU A 331 14.47 7.14 -5.32
CA GLU A 331 13.15 7.80 -5.30
C GLU A 331 12.86 8.57 -3.99
N CYS A 332 13.84 8.72 -3.09
CA CYS A 332 13.63 9.36 -1.78
C CYS A 332 13.11 10.81 -1.85
N ASP A 333 13.39 11.53 -2.94
CA ASP A 333 12.90 12.91 -3.12
C ASP A 333 11.37 12.98 -3.24
N ASP A 334 10.69 11.92 -3.72
CA ASP A 334 9.22 11.86 -3.83
C ASP A 334 8.54 11.91 -2.46
N PHE A 335 9.21 11.46 -1.40
CA PHE A 335 8.66 11.40 -0.03
C PHE A 335 9.07 12.60 0.85
N GLN A 336 10.03 13.44 0.41
CA GLN A 336 10.39 14.70 1.09
C GLN A 336 9.24 15.70 1.32
N PRO A 337 8.12 15.71 0.55
CA PRO A 337 6.94 16.49 0.89
C PRO A 337 6.33 16.16 2.27
N PHE A 338 6.43 14.92 2.77
CA PHE A 338 5.99 14.57 4.13
C PHE A 338 6.85 15.26 5.19
N ILE A 339 8.18 15.20 5.06
CA ILE A 339 9.13 15.90 5.95
C ILE A 339 8.89 17.41 5.91
N THR A 340 8.67 17.97 4.72
CA THR A 340 8.35 19.39 4.52
C THR A 340 7.03 19.80 5.17
N ALA A 341 6.05 18.90 5.24
CA ALA A 341 4.79 19.07 5.96
C ALA A 341 4.90 18.80 7.48
N GLY A 342 6.09 18.45 7.99
CA GLY A 342 6.34 18.14 9.41
C GLY A 342 5.91 16.73 9.84
N LYS A 343 5.60 15.84 8.89
CA LYS A 343 5.19 14.45 9.09
C LYS A 343 6.40 13.53 8.93
N PRO A 344 6.47 12.37 9.61
CA PRO A 344 7.58 11.45 9.41
C PRO A 344 7.46 10.69 8.09
N VAL A 345 8.62 10.36 7.54
CA VAL A 345 8.80 9.20 6.66
C VAL A 345 9.46 8.12 7.50
N PHE A 346 8.72 7.05 7.75
CA PHE A 346 9.19 5.81 8.34
C PHE A 346 9.85 4.99 7.22
N HIS A 347 11.18 4.88 7.26
CA HIS A 347 11.99 4.43 6.13
C HIS A 347 12.69 3.11 6.44
N ILE A 348 12.60 2.16 5.52
CA ILE A 348 13.22 0.84 5.60
C ILE A 348 14.17 0.65 4.42
N GLU A 349 15.39 0.23 4.70
CA GLU A 349 16.28 -0.35 3.68
C GLU A 349 16.59 -1.81 3.98
N TYR A 350 16.78 -2.59 2.92
CA TYR A 350 17.01 -4.04 2.95
C TYR A 350 18.40 -4.42 2.40
N PRO A 351 19.50 -3.97 3.06
CA PRO A 351 20.86 -4.24 2.59
C PRO A 351 21.14 -5.74 2.48
N ALA A 352 21.73 -6.16 1.37
CA ALA A 352 21.93 -7.58 1.02
C ALA A 352 22.80 -8.40 2.02
N GLY A 353 23.47 -7.74 2.96
CA GLY A 353 24.19 -8.37 4.07
C GLY A 353 23.29 -8.77 5.26
N ALA A 354 22.05 -8.30 5.34
CA ALA A 354 21.19 -8.46 6.50
C ALA A 354 20.86 -9.95 6.81
N PRO A 355 20.70 -10.33 8.09
CA PRO A 355 20.99 -9.55 9.31
C PRO A 355 22.45 -9.64 9.78
N ASN A 356 23.35 -10.31 9.03
CA ASN A 356 24.63 -10.81 9.56
C ASN A 356 25.89 -10.05 9.10
N ASN A 357 25.85 -9.37 7.96
CA ASN A 357 27.02 -8.85 7.24
C ASN A 357 26.85 -7.37 6.81
N ILE A 358 26.14 -6.57 7.60
CA ILE A 358 26.02 -5.11 7.36
C ILE A 358 27.40 -4.46 7.46
N THR A 359 27.82 -3.74 6.43
CA THR A 359 29.07 -2.96 6.43
C THR A 359 28.83 -1.51 6.82
N ALA A 360 29.91 -0.81 7.17
CA ALA A 360 29.85 0.64 7.40
C ALA A 360 29.50 1.43 6.13
N ASP A 361 29.80 0.89 4.95
CA ASP A 361 29.46 1.51 3.66
C ASP A 361 27.97 1.36 3.35
N ASP A 362 27.37 0.19 3.66
CA ASP A 362 25.90 -0.02 3.57
C ASP A 362 25.17 0.97 4.49
N LYS A 363 25.57 1.05 5.77
CA LYS A 363 25.05 2.06 6.71
C LYS A 363 25.18 3.48 6.17
N SER A 364 26.35 3.84 5.62
CA SER A 364 26.61 5.19 5.11
C SER A 364 25.83 5.53 3.83
N LYS A 365 25.35 4.52 3.09
CA LYS A 365 24.41 4.67 1.96
C LYS A 365 22.98 4.81 2.49
N ASP A 366 22.51 3.78 3.17
CA ASP A 366 21.09 3.52 3.41
C ASP A 366 20.50 4.39 4.53
N CYS A 367 21.31 4.74 5.53
CA CYS A 367 20.88 5.61 6.64
C CYS A 367 20.93 7.11 6.31
N GLY A 368 21.50 7.52 5.17
CA GLY A 368 21.86 8.91 4.89
C GLY A 368 20.71 9.88 4.54
N VAL A 369 19.46 9.43 4.54
CA VAL A 369 18.33 10.20 4.01
C VAL A 369 17.86 11.29 5.00
N ALA A 370 17.95 12.55 4.58
CA ALA A 370 17.70 13.70 5.45
C ALA A 370 16.25 13.77 5.95
N GLY A 371 16.10 13.79 7.29
CA GLY A 371 14.81 13.91 7.98
C GLY A 371 14.00 12.62 8.10
N PHE A 372 14.40 11.55 7.42
CA PHE A 372 13.70 10.26 7.47
C PHE A 372 14.04 9.53 8.78
N SER A 373 13.13 8.68 9.22
CA SER A 373 13.33 7.81 10.39
C SER A 373 13.74 6.44 9.86
N SER A 374 15.02 6.28 9.57
CA SER A 374 15.58 5.12 8.84
C SER A 374 15.89 3.93 9.75
N LEU A 375 15.53 2.73 9.28
CA LEU A 375 15.90 1.44 9.87
C LEU A 375 16.52 0.54 8.80
N LEU A 376 17.52 -0.25 9.18
CA LEU A 376 17.95 -1.39 8.37
C LEU A 376 17.24 -2.65 8.88
N LYS A 377 16.59 -3.36 7.97
CA LYS A 377 15.85 -4.60 8.23
C LYS A 377 16.36 -5.71 7.32
N ASP A 378 16.08 -6.96 7.68
CA ASP A 378 16.03 -8.02 6.67
C ASP A 378 14.61 -8.13 6.13
N LEU A 379 14.48 -8.80 4.98
CA LEU A 379 13.19 -8.94 4.29
C LEU A 379 12.15 -9.69 5.12
N ASP A 380 12.52 -10.56 6.08
CA ASP A 380 11.53 -11.30 6.86
C ASP A 380 10.73 -10.38 7.80
N LEU A 381 11.19 -9.14 8.04
CA LEU A 381 10.55 -8.16 8.91
C LEU A 381 10.23 -8.76 10.30
N ASP A 382 11.17 -9.55 10.84
CA ASP A 382 11.09 -10.09 12.20
C ASP A 382 11.56 -9.06 13.25
N ALA A 383 11.90 -9.51 14.47
CA ALA A 383 12.35 -8.63 15.55
C ALA A 383 13.71 -7.94 15.28
N TRP A 384 14.55 -8.46 14.37
CA TRP A 384 15.86 -7.89 14.07
C TRP A 384 15.74 -6.49 13.48
N VAL A 385 16.63 -5.60 13.91
CA VAL A 385 16.78 -4.25 13.39
C VAL A 385 18.21 -3.79 13.67
N ASP A 386 18.84 -3.13 12.70
CA ASP A 386 20.10 -2.43 12.91
C ASP A 386 19.87 -0.92 12.75
N PRO A 387 19.97 -0.12 13.84
CA PRO A 387 19.62 1.29 13.83
C PRO A 387 20.61 2.14 13.03
N CYS A 388 20.11 3.27 12.55
CA CYS A 388 20.86 4.26 11.77
C CYS A 388 21.54 5.37 12.61
N GLU A 389 21.97 5.04 13.83
CA GLU A 389 22.73 5.93 14.74
C GLU A 389 24.24 5.98 14.45
#